data_AF-A0A0Q7MY86-F1
#
_entry.id   AF-A0A0Q7MY86-F1
#
_cell.length_a   1.000
_cell.length_b   1.000
_cell.length_c   1.000
_cell.angle_alpha   90.00
_cell.angle_beta   90.00
_cell.angle_gamma   90.00
#
_symmetry.space_group_name_H-M   'P 1'
#
loop_
_entity.id
_entity.type
_entity.pdbx_description
1 polymer ?
#
loop_
_entity_poly.entity_id
_entity_poly.type
_entity_poly.pdbx_seq_one_letter_code
_entity_poly.pdbx_strand_id
1 'polypeptide(L)'
;MPMVEFAQQGAESPDIGFALTSAIVPTDPALALIEAIGEPGPVGWQRFTASFAITVVAAVGSVSYFDAEERHTSIDASAAMLEAARRLREQSAGEERGPWWRVALTAGVAGEYEVDYDHGDEPFPPEHLFTPEAYLFDLHTHPRSRVPVWLSAYVFHNTWQLRSARAAADAAERPAVSVPDEFPPLGMFFARWATIAAAFVAVGSEYGPRILPALGVFEGAGRSGSTLHVLPGRRAVLSGGVWNAPELDAAYNDGTPYPDLYAGAPAWVTDQVLNPRASTGLLSFCYWWEGGSWYRGQSPGAAAVSAAVPGVWTVADVAEVMCAVAYPDAAQPPRAAMLDVIAAAEAGTVTRELVERCFADPGHDVAGAFAELSMAGPISM
;
A
#
# COMPACT_ATOMS: atom_id res chain seq x y z
N MET A 1 101.71 -5.56 -30.78
CA MET A 1 102.06 -4.21 -31.24
C MET A 1 101.04 -3.81 -32.29
N PRO A 2 100.29 -2.68 -32.15
CA PRO A 2 100.12 -1.79 -30.97
C PRO A 2 99.44 -2.51 -29.78
N MET A 3 98.92 -1.92 -28.69
CA MET A 3 99.23 -0.67 -27.94
C MET A 3 98.73 0.73 -28.40
N VAL A 4 97.44 1.08 -28.21
CA VAL A 4 96.89 2.39 -27.72
C VAL A 4 95.44 2.12 -27.21
N GLU A 5 94.83 2.69 -26.17
CA GLU A 5 95.13 3.23 -24.82
C GLU A 5 93.75 3.59 -24.18
N PHE A 6 93.66 3.89 -22.88
CA PHE A 6 92.41 4.00 -22.09
C PHE A 6 91.69 5.37 -22.14
N ALA A 7 90.36 5.40 -21.92
CA ALA A 7 89.69 6.29 -20.94
C ALA A 7 88.17 6.02 -20.68
N GLN A 8 87.87 5.65 -19.43
CA GLN A 8 86.71 5.94 -18.55
C GLN A 8 85.23 6.12 -19.03
N GLN A 9 84.38 5.28 -18.45
CA GLN A 9 83.14 5.56 -17.69
C GLN A 9 82.08 6.57 -18.20
N GLY A 10 80.91 6.02 -18.52
CA GLY A 10 79.59 6.66 -18.35
C GLY A 10 78.55 5.55 -18.14
N ALA A 11 77.83 5.56 -17.02
CA ALA A 11 76.84 4.54 -16.69
C ALA A 11 75.43 5.10 -16.85
N GLU A 12 74.74 4.69 -17.92
CA GLU A 12 73.30 4.86 -18.08
C GLU A 12 72.69 3.50 -18.45
N SER A 13 71.88 2.96 -17.53
CA SER A 13 70.99 1.83 -17.85
C SER A 13 69.83 2.33 -18.72
N PRO A 14 69.36 1.52 -19.69
CA PRO A 14 68.31 1.96 -20.60
C PRO A 14 66.96 2.08 -19.89
N ASP A 15 66.28 3.19 -20.15
CA ASP A 15 64.92 3.46 -19.69
C ASP A 15 63.91 2.59 -20.45
N ILE A 16 63.48 1.49 -19.84
CA ILE A 16 62.36 0.68 -20.32
C ILE A 16 61.09 1.26 -19.69
N GLY A 17 60.54 2.27 -20.35
CA GLY A 17 59.28 2.90 -19.94
C GLY A 17 58.13 1.90 -19.93
N PHE A 18 57.80 1.39 -18.74
CA PHE A 18 56.60 0.60 -18.51
C PHE A 18 55.37 1.46 -18.79
N ALA A 19 54.56 1.06 -19.77
CA ALA A 19 53.22 1.60 -19.92
C ALA A 19 52.40 1.24 -18.68
N LEU A 20 52.18 2.23 -17.80
CA LEU A 20 51.21 2.12 -16.72
C LEU A 20 49.82 2.12 -17.35
N THR A 21 49.32 0.92 -17.66
CA THR A 21 47.88 0.69 -17.80
C THR A 21 47.25 1.09 -16.47
N SER A 22 46.66 2.28 -16.40
CA SER A 22 45.93 2.73 -15.23
C SER A 22 44.80 1.75 -14.98
N ALA A 23 44.94 0.97 -13.90
CA ALA A 23 43.88 0.07 -13.46
C ALA A 23 42.62 0.90 -13.22
N ILE A 24 41.55 0.57 -13.94
CA ILE A 24 40.23 1.12 -13.66
C ILE A 24 39.86 0.62 -12.27
N VAL A 25 39.97 1.51 -11.27
CA VAL A 25 39.38 1.28 -9.96
C VAL A 25 37.88 1.11 -10.22
N PRO A 26 37.22 0.05 -9.75
CA PRO A 26 35.77 -0.05 -9.87
C PRO A 26 35.14 1.13 -9.12
N THR A 27 34.66 2.13 -9.85
CA THR A 27 33.87 3.21 -9.27
C THR A 27 32.65 2.57 -8.63
N ASP A 28 32.38 2.92 -7.38
CA ASP A 28 31.13 2.57 -6.70
C ASP A 28 29.95 2.96 -7.61
N PRO A 29 29.12 2.02 -8.08
CA PRO A 29 28.02 2.33 -8.99
C PRO A 29 26.99 3.31 -8.41
N ALA A 30 26.90 3.46 -7.08
CA ALA A 30 26.10 4.53 -6.47
C ALA A 30 26.72 5.90 -6.76
N LEU A 31 28.04 6.06 -6.56
CA LEU A 31 28.77 7.27 -6.93
C LEU A 31 28.72 7.52 -8.45
N ALA A 32 28.87 6.48 -9.29
CA ALA A 32 28.78 6.63 -10.73
C ALA A 32 27.38 7.07 -11.21
N LEU A 33 26.31 6.69 -10.49
CA LEU A 33 24.96 7.21 -10.72
C LEU A 33 24.85 8.67 -10.26
N ILE A 34 25.40 9.02 -9.09
CA ILE A 34 25.41 10.39 -8.57
C ILE A 34 26.14 11.35 -9.53
N GLU A 35 27.30 10.94 -10.05
CA GLU A 35 28.07 11.69 -11.05
C GLU A 35 27.26 11.87 -12.35
N ALA A 36 26.65 10.80 -12.87
CA ALA A 36 25.83 10.85 -14.08
C ALA A 36 24.55 11.70 -13.94
N ILE A 37 24.09 11.94 -12.71
CA ILE A 37 23.00 12.87 -12.41
C ILE A 37 23.51 14.30 -12.20
N GLY A 38 24.62 14.49 -11.48
CA GLY A 38 25.16 15.80 -11.15
C GLY A 38 25.75 16.58 -12.34
N GLU A 39 26.40 15.88 -13.28
CA GLU A 39 27.06 16.49 -14.45
C GLU A 39 26.13 17.36 -15.33
N PRO A 40 24.91 16.92 -15.71
CA PRO A 40 23.96 17.75 -16.47
C PRO A 40 23.12 18.72 -15.62
N GLY A 41 23.40 18.87 -14.32
CA GLY A 41 22.60 19.72 -13.42
C GLY A 41 22.60 21.22 -13.80
N PRO A 42 21.49 21.93 -13.59
CA PRO A 42 21.36 23.34 -13.99
C PRO A 42 22.24 24.27 -13.13
N VAL A 43 22.87 25.27 -13.75
CA VAL A 43 23.79 26.20 -13.08
C VAL A 43 23.18 26.78 -11.79
N GLY A 44 23.85 26.52 -10.66
CA GLY A 44 23.42 27.00 -9.33
C GLY A 44 22.74 25.94 -8.45
N TRP A 45 22.48 24.73 -8.96
CA TRP A 45 21.94 23.62 -8.16
C TRP A 45 22.82 23.33 -6.92
N GLN A 46 22.18 22.99 -5.81
CA GLN A 46 22.81 22.66 -4.52
C GLN A 46 22.56 21.20 -4.11
N ARG A 47 21.39 20.67 -4.44
CA ARG A 47 20.96 19.31 -4.13
C ARG A 47 20.12 18.77 -5.29
N PHE A 48 20.08 17.45 -5.46
CA PHE A 48 19.05 16.81 -6.27
C PHE A 48 18.37 15.67 -5.51
N THR A 49 17.13 15.36 -5.91
CA THR A 49 16.48 14.07 -5.65
C THR A 49 16.27 13.36 -6.97
N ALA A 50 16.40 12.04 -6.97
CA ALA A 50 16.16 11.21 -8.15
C ALA A 50 15.39 9.95 -7.75
N SER A 51 14.63 9.42 -8.70
CA SER A 51 13.93 8.14 -8.55
C SER A 51 14.02 7.38 -9.85
N PHE A 52 14.38 6.09 -9.76
CA PHE A 52 14.48 5.20 -10.91
C PHE A 52 13.74 3.91 -10.62
N ALA A 53 12.82 3.51 -11.50
CA ALA A 53 12.22 2.19 -11.48
C ALA A 53 12.80 1.36 -12.63
N ILE A 54 13.23 0.12 -12.36
CA ILE A 54 13.94 -0.72 -13.33
C ILE A 54 13.53 -2.19 -13.20
N THR A 55 13.22 -2.77 -14.35
CA THR A 55 13.20 -4.22 -14.60
C THR A 55 14.23 -4.55 -15.70
N VAL A 56 14.42 -5.83 -16.00
CA VAL A 56 15.27 -6.24 -17.13
C VAL A 56 14.82 -5.61 -18.46
N VAL A 57 13.51 -5.48 -18.72
CA VAL A 57 12.97 -5.04 -20.02
C VAL A 57 12.47 -3.59 -20.06
N ALA A 58 12.21 -2.97 -18.91
CA ALA A 58 11.73 -1.58 -18.81
C ALA A 58 12.53 -0.78 -17.78
N ALA A 59 12.71 0.51 -18.03
CA ALA A 59 13.25 1.45 -17.05
C ALA A 59 12.64 2.83 -17.27
N VAL A 60 12.43 3.54 -16.17
CA VAL A 60 12.00 4.94 -16.13
C VAL A 60 12.71 5.61 -14.96
N GLY A 61 12.91 6.93 -15.03
CA GLY A 61 13.36 7.68 -13.88
C GLY A 61 13.12 9.17 -14.07
N SER A 62 13.18 9.89 -12.96
CA SER A 62 13.05 11.35 -12.90
C SER A 62 14.09 11.92 -11.94
N VAL A 63 14.51 13.15 -12.20
CA VAL A 63 15.45 13.91 -11.38
C VAL A 63 14.88 15.30 -11.12
N SER A 64 14.91 15.76 -9.88
CA SER A 64 14.59 17.14 -9.50
C SER A 64 15.82 17.79 -8.86
N TYR A 65 16.31 18.86 -9.46
CA TYR A 65 17.40 19.68 -8.91
C TYR A 65 16.82 20.84 -8.11
N PHE A 66 17.45 21.19 -7.00
CA PHE A 66 17.08 22.25 -6.07
C PHE A 66 18.19 23.29 -5.98
N ASP A 67 17.86 24.58 -6.00
CA ASP A 67 18.80 25.67 -5.76
C ASP A 67 18.88 26.08 -4.27
N ALA A 68 19.66 27.13 -3.96
CA ALA A 68 19.85 27.62 -2.60
C ALA A 68 18.59 28.27 -1.99
N GLU A 69 17.57 28.55 -2.80
CA GLU A 69 16.26 29.05 -2.36
C GLU A 69 15.20 27.93 -2.33
N GLU A 70 15.62 26.65 -2.43
CA GLU A 70 14.77 25.45 -2.52
C GLU A 70 13.76 25.48 -3.69
N ARG A 71 14.03 26.29 -4.74
CA ARG A 71 13.28 26.22 -5.99
C ARG A 71 13.78 25.01 -6.78
N HIS A 72 12.87 24.28 -7.39
CA HIS A 72 13.21 23.06 -8.11
C HIS A 72 12.90 23.09 -9.61
N THR A 73 13.60 22.24 -10.36
CA THR A 73 13.31 21.92 -11.76
C THR A 73 13.46 20.42 -11.96
N SER A 74 12.43 19.78 -12.50
CA SER A 74 12.37 18.35 -12.74
C SER A 74 12.60 18.01 -14.21
N ILE A 75 13.32 16.92 -14.47
CA ILE A 75 13.56 16.35 -15.80
C ILE A 75 13.35 14.84 -15.78
N ASP A 76 13.02 14.26 -16.94
CA ASP A 76 13.10 12.82 -17.15
C ASP A 76 14.57 12.35 -17.17
N ALA A 77 14.82 11.13 -16.69
CA ALA A 77 16.15 10.55 -16.67
C ALA A 77 16.69 10.33 -18.09
N SER A 78 17.90 10.82 -18.35
CA SER A 78 18.62 10.56 -19.60
C SER A 78 19.03 9.10 -19.74
N ALA A 79 19.30 8.65 -20.97
CA ALA A 79 19.80 7.30 -21.22
C ALA A 79 21.09 6.97 -20.44
N ALA A 80 21.96 7.95 -20.21
CA ALA A 80 23.19 7.78 -19.42
C ALA A 80 22.89 7.54 -17.92
N MET A 81 21.92 8.26 -17.36
CA MET A 81 21.45 8.07 -15.98
C MET A 81 20.78 6.70 -15.81
N LEU A 82 19.88 6.32 -16.74
CA LEU A 82 19.22 5.00 -16.72
C LEU A 82 20.25 3.87 -16.79
N GLU A 83 21.28 4.01 -17.62
CA GLU A 83 22.35 3.03 -17.80
C GLU A 83 23.29 2.96 -16.58
N ALA A 84 23.55 4.08 -15.89
CA ALA A 84 24.22 4.05 -14.59
C ALA A 84 23.37 3.37 -13.50
N ALA A 85 22.06 3.63 -13.46
CA ALA A 85 21.14 3.00 -12.53
C ALA A 85 20.98 1.49 -12.78
N ARG A 86 21.07 1.03 -14.04
CA ARG A 86 21.13 -0.41 -14.37
C ARG A 86 22.38 -1.08 -13.76
N ARG A 87 23.56 -0.48 -13.89
CA ARG A 87 24.79 -1.00 -13.27
C ARG A 87 24.72 -1.05 -11.75
N LEU A 88 24.09 -0.06 -11.12
CA LEU A 88 23.81 -0.09 -9.67
C LEU A 88 22.88 -1.25 -9.31
N ARG A 89 21.82 -1.47 -10.09
CA ARG A 89 20.89 -2.58 -9.90
C ARG A 89 21.57 -3.95 -10.01
N GLU A 90 22.49 -4.12 -10.96
CA GLU A 90 23.21 -5.38 -11.16
C GLU A 90 24.00 -5.84 -9.93
N GLN A 91 24.45 -4.92 -9.06
CA GLN A 91 25.11 -5.29 -7.80
C GLN A 91 24.18 -6.07 -6.86
N SER A 92 22.93 -5.60 -6.73
CA SER A 92 21.90 -6.24 -5.90
C SER A 92 21.35 -7.55 -6.48
N ALA A 93 21.75 -7.94 -7.69
CA ALA A 93 21.24 -9.15 -8.36
C ALA A 93 21.70 -10.48 -7.71
N GLY A 94 22.75 -10.45 -6.89
CA GLY A 94 23.24 -11.62 -6.14
C GLY A 94 22.66 -11.78 -4.73
N GLU A 95 21.78 -10.88 -4.30
CA GLU A 95 21.20 -10.87 -2.95
C GLU A 95 19.93 -11.75 -2.85
N GLU A 96 19.59 -12.20 -1.64
CA GLU A 96 18.42 -13.06 -1.41
C GLU A 96 17.08 -12.40 -1.79
N ARG A 97 16.96 -11.07 -1.59
CA ARG A 97 15.78 -10.30 -2.02
C ARG A 97 15.72 -10.09 -3.53
N GLY A 98 16.75 -10.51 -4.27
CA GLY A 98 16.97 -10.15 -5.67
C GLY A 98 17.20 -8.64 -5.86
N PRO A 99 17.39 -8.18 -7.11
CA PRO A 99 17.67 -6.78 -7.36
C PRO A 99 16.48 -5.88 -7.00
N TRP A 100 16.75 -4.66 -6.55
CA TRP A 100 15.70 -3.68 -6.25
C TRP A 100 14.85 -3.37 -7.49
N TRP A 101 13.61 -2.90 -7.28
CA TRP A 101 12.72 -2.48 -8.38
C TRP A 101 12.65 -0.97 -8.52
N ARG A 102 12.72 -0.23 -7.41
CA ARG A 102 12.93 1.23 -7.43
C ARG A 102 14.11 1.59 -6.55
N VAL A 103 14.88 2.60 -6.94
CA VAL A 103 15.83 3.29 -6.07
C VAL A 103 15.45 4.76 -5.99
N ALA A 104 15.44 5.31 -4.77
CA ALA A 104 15.37 6.74 -4.53
C ALA A 104 16.74 7.22 -4.06
N LEU A 105 17.19 8.37 -4.54
CA LEU A 105 18.52 8.90 -4.24
C LEU A 105 18.44 10.40 -3.99
N THR A 106 19.10 10.87 -2.94
CA THR A 106 19.29 12.30 -2.67
C THR A 106 20.79 12.57 -2.56
N ALA A 107 21.32 13.60 -3.21
CA ALA A 107 22.71 14.01 -3.04
C ALA A 107 22.89 15.54 -3.15
N GLY A 108 23.85 16.06 -2.40
CA GLY A 108 24.22 17.48 -2.37
C GLY A 108 25.62 17.76 -2.92
N VAL A 109 25.87 19.01 -3.30
CA VAL A 109 27.19 19.48 -3.79
C VAL A 109 28.29 19.40 -2.73
N ALA A 110 27.95 19.24 -1.45
CA ALA A 110 28.91 19.05 -0.36
C ALA A 110 29.33 17.57 -0.16
N GLY A 111 28.76 16.64 -0.95
CA GLY A 111 29.19 15.23 -1.04
C GLY A 111 28.41 14.26 -0.16
N GLU A 112 27.49 14.74 0.67
CA GLU A 112 26.49 13.90 1.33
C GLU A 112 25.52 13.31 0.30
N TYR A 113 25.19 12.02 0.48
CA TYR A 113 24.16 11.35 -0.28
C TYR A 113 23.46 10.27 0.55
N GLU A 114 22.23 9.96 0.15
CA GLU A 114 21.37 8.92 0.71
C GLU A 114 20.80 8.09 -0.45
N VAL A 115 20.79 6.77 -0.30
CA VAL A 115 20.24 5.83 -1.28
C VAL A 115 19.27 4.89 -0.57
N ASP A 116 18.03 4.85 -1.05
CA ASP A 116 16.98 3.98 -0.54
C ASP A 116 16.55 2.99 -1.65
N TYR A 117 16.52 1.70 -1.31
CA TYR A 117 16.25 0.60 -2.25
C TYR A 117 14.90 -0.04 -1.94
N ASP A 118 13.92 0.17 -2.82
CA ASP A 118 12.59 -0.41 -2.69
C ASP A 118 12.50 -1.73 -3.48
N HIS A 119 12.32 -2.81 -2.73
CA HIS A 119 12.08 -4.17 -3.21
C HIS A 119 10.59 -4.50 -3.31
N GLY A 120 9.73 -3.50 -3.53
CA GLY A 120 8.28 -3.66 -3.62
C GLY A 120 7.62 -3.79 -2.26
N ASP A 121 8.18 -3.21 -1.20
CA ASP A 121 7.58 -3.31 0.13
C ASP A 121 6.22 -2.58 0.21
N GLU A 122 6.01 -1.60 -0.68
CA GLU A 122 4.70 -1.00 -0.99
C GLU A 122 4.41 -0.96 -2.51
N PRO A 123 3.14 -0.81 -2.94
CA PRO A 123 2.78 -0.64 -4.34
C PRO A 123 3.41 0.63 -4.93
N PHE A 124 4.05 0.49 -6.08
CA PHE A 124 4.70 1.61 -6.75
C PHE A 124 3.69 2.66 -7.22
N PRO A 125 4.08 3.95 -7.21
CA PRO A 125 3.23 5.00 -7.75
C PRO A 125 3.08 4.83 -9.28
N PRO A 126 2.00 5.33 -9.89
CA PRO A 126 1.63 5.00 -11.28
C PRO A 126 2.72 5.28 -12.32
N GLU A 127 3.50 6.33 -12.14
CA GLU A 127 4.64 6.72 -12.99
C GLU A 127 5.83 5.75 -12.94
N HIS A 128 5.88 4.88 -11.92
CA HIS A 128 6.92 3.89 -11.69
C HIS A 128 6.39 2.44 -11.77
N LEU A 129 5.09 2.24 -12.01
CA LEU A 129 4.46 0.93 -12.14
C LEU A 129 4.48 0.47 -13.61
N PHE A 130 5.28 -0.55 -13.91
CA PHE A 130 5.33 -1.16 -15.25
C PHE A 130 4.17 -2.13 -15.49
N THR A 131 4.06 -2.64 -16.72
CA THR A 131 3.06 -3.69 -17.03
C THR A 131 3.41 -5.01 -16.34
N PRO A 132 2.43 -5.91 -16.11
CA PRO A 132 2.67 -7.22 -15.49
C PRO A 132 3.75 -8.04 -16.22
N GLU A 133 3.84 -7.95 -17.54
CA GLU A 133 4.82 -8.68 -18.36
C GLU A 133 6.27 -8.27 -18.06
N ALA A 134 6.50 -6.99 -17.71
CA ALA A 134 7.84 -6.52 -17.34
C ALA A 134 8.31 -7.16 -16.04
N TYR A 135 7.42 -7.27 -15.05
CA TYR A 135 7.70 -7.95 -13.79
C TYR A 135 7.80 -9.48 -13.95
N LEU A 136 7.00 -10.10 -14.82
CA LEU A 136 7.16 -11.52 -15.17
C LEU A 136 8.56 -11.82 -15.73
N PHE A 137 9.02 -11.01 -16.68
CA PHE A 137 10.34 -11.18 -17.27
C PHE A 137 11.46 -10.94 -16.23
N ASP A 138 11.28 -9.95 -15.36
CA ASP A 138 12.21 -9.66 -14.27
C ASP A 138 12.31 -10.82 -13.27
N LEU A 139 11.17 -11.35 -12.80
CA LEU A 139 11.11 -12.50 -11.89
C LEU A 139 11.61 -13.80 -12.53
N HIS A 140 11.48 -13.95 -13.85
CA HIS A 140 12.07 -15.09 -14.56
C HIS A 140 13.61 -14.99 -14.64
N THR A 141 14.13 -13.78 -14.81
CA THR A 141 15.59 -13.52 -14.90
C THR A 141 16.26 -13.49 -13.53
N HIS A 142 15.56 -12.97 -12.53
CA HIS A 142 15.99 -12.87 -11.13
C HIS A 142 14.93 -13.51 -10.21
N PRO A 143 14.88 -14.86 -10.11
CA PRO A 143 13.95 -15.56 -9.23
C PRO A 143 14.14 -15.16 -7.76
N ARG A 144 13.04 -15.05 -7.03
CA ARG A 144 13.02 -14.68 -5.60
C ARG A 144 12.35 -15.78 -4.79
N SER A 145 12.77 -15.96 -3.53
CA SER A 145 12.14 -16.88 -2.59
C SER A 145 10.74 -16.43 -2.15
N ARG A 146 10.50 -15.11 -2.14
CA ARG A 146 9.21 -14.50 -1.85
C ARG A 146 9.07 -13.19 -2.62
N VAL A 147 7.86 -12.92 -3.11
CA VAL A 147 7.47 -11.68 -3.81
C VAL A 147 6.37 -10.99 -2.99
N PRO A 148 6.40 -9.65 -2.83
CA PRO A 148 5.37 -8.92 -2.09
C PRO A 148 3.96 -9.22 -2.61
N VAL A 149 3.00 -9.44 -1.70
CA VAL A 149 1.66 -9.95 -2.02
C VAL A 149 0.94 -9.08 -3.07
N TRP A 150 1.10 -7.76 -3.01
CA TRP A 150 0.50 -6.85 -4.00
C TRP A 150 1.07 -7.03 -5.40
N LEU A 151 2.38 -7.30 -5.54
CA LEU A 151 3.02 -7.49 -6.83
C LEU A 151 2.71 -8.89 -7.37
N SER A 152 2.70 -9.91 -6.51
CA SER A 152 2.22 -11.24 -6.86
C SER A 152 0.77 -11.22 -7.34
N ALA A 153 -0.10 -10.44 -6.68
CA ALA A 153 -1.47 -10.25 -7.13
C ALA A 153 -1.52 -9.51 -8.48
N TYR A 154 -0.84 -8.35 -8.59
CA TYR A 154 -0.76 -7.57 -9.83
C TYR A 154 -0.32 -8.40 -11.05
N VAL A 155 0.56 -9.37 -10.84
CA VAL A 155 1.16 -10.20 -11.89
C VAL A 155 0.42 -11.52 -12.12
N PHE A 156 -0.10 -12.17 -11.07
CA PHE A 156 -0.60 -13.56 -11.13
C PHE A 156 -2.09 -13.72 -10.75
N HIS A 157 -2.84 -12.65 -10.44
CA HIS A 157 -4.23 -12.79 -9.98
C HIS A 157 -5.19 -13.42 -11.00
N ASN A 158 -4.90 -13.40 -12.31
CA ASN A 158 -5.63 -14.11 -13.36
C ASN A 158 -7.19 -14.05 -13.27
N THR A 159 -7.75 -13.00 -12.69
CA THR A 159 -9.18 -12.84 -12.34
C THR A 159 -9.82 -13.94 -11.48
N TRP A 160 -9.06 -14.80 -10.79
CA TRP A 160 -9.62 -15.96 -10.05
C TRP A 160 -10.53 -15.57 -8.86
N GLN A 161 -10.41 -14.34 -8.36
CA GLN A 161 -11.27 -13.77 -7.32
C GLN A 161 -12.59 -13.19 -7.84
N LEU A 162 -12.79 -13.04 -9.15
CA LEU A 162 -14.05 -12.53 -9.71
C LEU A 162 -15.18 -13.56 -9.55
N ARG A 163 -16.36 -13.08 -9.16
CA ARG A 163 -17.59 -13.85 -9.00
C ARG A 163 -18.70 -13.23 -9.85
N SER A 164 -18.62 -13.48 -11.15
CA SER A 164 -19.66 -13.09 -12.10
C SER A 164 -21.03 -13.65 -11.70
N ALA A 165 -22.11 -12.96 -12.08
CA ALA A 165 -23.48 -13.40 -11.75
C ALA A 165 -23.80 -14.83 -12.22
N ARG A 166 -23.20 -15.28 -13.33
CA ARG A 166 -23.30 -16.67 -13.80
C ARG A 166 -22.59 -17.64 -12.85
N ALA A 167 -21.33 -17.38 -12.52
CA ALA A 167 -20.56 -18.22 -11.60
C ALA A 167 -21.18 -18.27 -10.19
N ALA A 168 -21.80 -17.18 -9.74
CA ALA A 168 -22.54 -17.13 -8.49
C ALA A 168 -23.79 -18.02 -8.52
N ALA A 169 -24.56 -18.01 -9.62
CA ALA A 169 -25.71 -18.87 -9.81
C ALA A 169 -25.34 -20.36 -9.88
N ASP A 170 -24.30 -20.69 -10.65
CA ASP A 170 -23.82 -22.08 -10.84
C ASP A 170 -23.24 -22.68 -9.54
N ALA A 171 -22.85 -21.87 -8.56
CA ALA A 171 -22.23 -22.29 -7.29
C ALA A 171 -23.17 -22.29 -6.06
N ALA A 172 -24.43 -21.87 -6.21
CA ALA A 172 -25.32 -21.48 -5.11
C ALA A 172 -25.89 -22.63 -4.23
N GLU A 173 -25.48 -23.88 -4.45
CA GLU A 173 -26.03 -25.08 -3.78
C GLU A 173 -25.18 -25.59 -2.60
N ARG A 174 -24.03 -24.97 -2.32
CA ARG A 174 -23.17 -25.36 -1.18
C ARG A 174 -23.71 -24.80 0.14
N PRO A 175 -23.64 -25.54 1.27
CA PRO A 175 -24.05 -25.03 2.57
C PRO A 175 -23.11 -23.91 3.05
N ALA A 176 -23.70 -22.81 3.53
CA ALA A 176 -23.00 -21.69 4.14
C ALA A 176 -22.59 -21.97 5.60
N VAL A 177 -21.45 -21.45 6.05
CA VAL A 177 -21.06 -21.50 7.47
C VAL A 177 -21.58 -20.24 8.15
N SER A 178 -22.52 -20.41 9.09
CA SER A 178 -23.03 -19.32 9.93
C SER A 178 -22.05 -19.00 11.07
N VAL A 179 -21.81 -17.71 11.29
CA VAL A 179 -20.85 -17.17 12.26
C VAL A 179 -21.47 -16.00 13.05
N PRO A 180 -22.56 -16.23 13.80
CA PRO A 180 -23.36 -15.18 14.40
C PRO A 180 -22.60 -14.31 15.43
N ASP A 181 -21.57 -14.88 16.07
CA ASP A 181 -20.82 -14.23 17.15
C ASP A 181 -19.53 -13.53 16.67
N GLU A 182 -19.21 -13.59 15.37
CA GLU A 182 -17.99 -12.96 14.81
C GLU A 182 -18.13 -11.43 14.62
N PHE A 183 -19.35 -10.95 14.38
CA PHE A 183 -19.66 -9.53 14.20
C PHE A 183 -21.03 -9.17 14.79
N PRO A 184 -21.25 -7.91 15.23
CA PRO A 184 -22.57 -7.42 15.64
C PRO A 184 -23.64 -7.61 14.55
N PRO A 185 -24.93 -7.71 14.93
CA PRO A 185 -26.04 -7.70 13.97
C PRO A 185 -25.96 -6.52 13.00
N LEU A 186 -26.33 -6.74 11.72
CA LEU A 186 -26.08 -5.77 10.62
C LEU A 186 -26.49 -4.31 10.94
N GLY A 187 -27.64 -4.09 11.59
CA GLY A 187 -28.08 -2.74 11.97
C GLY A 187 -27.11 -2.04 12.93
N MET A 188 -26.66 -2.76 13.97
CA MET A 188 -25.65 -2.27 14.93
C MET A 188 -24.29 -2.10 14.25
N PHE A 189 -23.87 -3.05 13.41
CA PHE A 189 -22.61 -2.98 12.66
C PHE A 189 -22.53 -1.69 11.83
N PHE A 190 -23.57 -1.38 11.05
CA PHE A 190 -23.59 -0.20 10.19
C PHE A 190 -23.73 1.11 10.99
N ALA A 191 -24.58 1.13 12.03
CA ALA A 191 -24.70 2.29 12.93
C ALA A 191 -23.36 2.65 13.60
N ARG A 192 -22.60 1.64 14.04
CA ARG A 192 -21.26 1.82 14.61
C ARG A 192 -20.25 2.30 13.58
N TRP A 193 -20.24 1.72 12.38
CA TRP A 193 -19.39 2.19 11.27
C TRP A 193 -19.64 3.67 10.97
N ALA A 194 -20.92 4.08 10.88
CA ALA A 194 -21.31 5.46 10.66
C ALA A 194 -20.90 6.40 11.81
N THR A 195 -20.97 5.90 13.04
CA THR A 195 -20.53 6.65 14.22
C THR A 195 -19.01 6.87 14.26
N ILE A 196 -18.22 5.90 13.81
CA ILE A 196 -16.77 6.07 13.63
C ILE A 196 -16.50 7.04 12.47
N ALA A 197 -17.16 6.86 11.32
CA ALA A 197 -17.00 7.74 10.15
C ALA A 197 -17.30 9.21 10.49
N ALA A 198 -18.37 9.46 11.27
CA ALA A 198 -18.71 10.77 11.78
C ALA A 198 -17.60 11.42 12.62
N ALA A 199 -16.84 10.65 13.41
CA ALA A 199 -15.70 11.18 14.17
C ALA A 199 -14.50 11.55 13.28
N PHE A 200 -14.22 10.78 12.23
CA PHE A 200 -13.18 11.13 11.24
C PHE A 200 -13.55 12.37 10.41
N VAL A 201 -14.82 12.49 10.03
CA VAL A 201 -15.33 13.69 9.33
C VAL A 201 -15.37 14.90 10.26
N ALA A 202 -15.73 14.74 11.54
CA ALA A 202 -15.71 15.83 12.52
C ALA A 202 -14.34 16.50 12.63
N VAL A 203 -13.23 15.74 12.60
CA VAL A 203 -11.87 16.30 12.65
C VAL A 203 -11.31 16.73 11.28
N GLY A 204 -12.11 16.66 10.22
CA GLY A 204 -11.64 16.96 8.86
C GLY A 204 -10.58 16.00 8.32
N SER A 205 -10.51 14.77 8.83
CA SER A 205 -9.54 13.78 8.35
C SER A 205 -9.87 13.37 6.93
N GLU A 206 -8.90 13.44 6.01
CA GLU A 206 -9.07 12.95 4.62
C GLU A 206 -9.16 11.41 4.54
N TYR A 207 -8.76 10.71 5.61
CA TYR A 207 -8.65 9.25 5.69
C TYR A 207 -9.74 8.62 6.59
N GLY A 208 -9.71 7.29 6.73
CA GLY A 208 -10.59 6.54 7.62
C GLY A 208 -11.94 6.16 7.00
N PRO A 209 -12.90 5.69 7.81
CA PRO A 209 -14.18 5.21 7.32
C PRO A 209 -15.09 6.34 6.81
N ARG A 210 -15.95 6.00 5.85
CA ARG A 210 -17.00 6.85 5.26
C ARG A 210 -18.28 6.06 5.05
N ILE A 211 -19.39 6.79 5.05
CA ILE A 211 -20.72 6.32 4.65
C ILE A 211 -21.10 6.98 3.33
N LEU A 212 -21.56 6.16 2.39
CA LEU A 212 -22.32 6.54 1.22
C LEU A 212 -23.69 5.85 1.28
N PRO A 213 -24.68 6.27 0.48
CA PRO A 213 -25.99 5.61 0.45
C PRO A 213 -25.86 4.09 0.24
N ALA A 214 -26.25 3.33 1.28
CA ALA A 214 -26.16 1.87 1.34
C ALA A 214 -24.74 1.26 1.22
N LEU A 215 -23.68 2.04 1.47
CA LEU A 215 -22.29 1.58 1.38
C LEU A 215 -21.43 2.18 2.50
N GLY A 216 -20.81 1.34 3.32
CA GLY A 216 -19.68 1.72 4.17
C GLY A 216 -18.35 1.47 3.46
N VAL A 217 -17.44 2.44 3.43
CA VAL A 217 -16.07 2.28 2.90
C VAL A 217 -15.08 2.53 4.03
N PHE A 218 -14.03 1.72 4.12
CA PHE A 218 -12.94 1.89 5.07
C PHE A 218 -11.62 1.46 4.44
N GLU A 219 -10.62 2.33 4.52
CA GLU A 219 -9.23 2.05 4.19
C GLU A 219 -8.40 2.61 5.35
N GLY A 220 -7.69 1.73 6.05
CA GLY A 220 -6.80 2.10 7.14
C GLY A 220 -5.41 2.48 6.64
N ALA A 221 -4.64 3.22 7.46
CA ALA A 221 -3.30 3.67 7.10
C ALA A 221 -2.36 2.54 6.65
N GLY A 222 -2.52 1.33 7.22
CA GLY A 222 -1.77 0.13 6.83
C GLY A 222 -2.35 -0.63 5.63
N ARG A 223 -2.93 0.05 4.62
CA ARG A 223 -3.44 -0.52 3.34
C ARG A 223 -4.43 -1.70 3.47
N SER A 224 -5.00 -1.84 4.66
CA SER A 224 -6.00 -2.83 5.03
C SER A 224 -7.35 -2.14 5.01
N GLY A 225 -8.35 -2.76 4.38
CA GLY A 225 -9.62 -2.07 4.14
C GLY A 225 -10.74 -2.99 3.68
N SER A 226 -11.97 -2.49 3.78
CA SER A 226 -13.16 -3.20 3.38
C SER A 226 -14.29 -2.27 2.94
N THR A 227 -15.27 -2.88 2.30
CA THR A 227 -16.55 -2.28 1.94
C THR A 227 -17.68 -3.11 2.51
N LEU A 228 -18.64 -2.44 3.14
CA LEU A 228 -19.93 -3.01 3.53
C LEU A 228 -21.01 -2.52 2.54
N HIS A 229 -21.42 -3.36 1.60
CA HIS A 229 -22.60 -3.09 0.77
C HIS A 229 -23.86 -3.56 1.50
N VAL A 230 -24.79 -2.65 1.76
CA VAL A 230 -26.12 -2.94 2.34
C VAL A 230 -27.13 -3.06 1.19
N LEU A 231 -27.93 -4.12 1.19
CA LEU A 231 -28.77 -4.49 0.05
C LEU A 231 -30.26 -4.64 0.44
N PRO A 232 -31.19 -4.43 -0.52
CA PRO A 232 -32.62 -4.67 -0.30
C PRO A 232 -32.92 -6.09 0.21
N GLY A 233 -33.91 -6.19 1.09
CA GLY A 233 -34.24 -7.44 1.79
C GLY A 233 -33.36 -7.72 3.01
N ARG A 234 -32.72 -6.70 3.58
CA ARG A 234 -31.85 -6.79 4.77
C ARG A 234 -30.71 -7.80 4.58
N ARG A 235 -30.05 -7.67 3.43
CA ARG A 235 -28.85 -8.43 3.09
C ARG A 235 -27.66 -7.49 3.10
N ALA A 236 -26.46 -8.02 3.32
CA ALA A 236 -25.25 -7.23 3.15
C ALA A 236 -24.06 -8.11 2.73
N VAL A 237 -23.03 -7.47 2.17
CA VAL A 237 -21.72 -8.08 1.94
C VAL A 237 -20.66 -7.20 2.60
N LEU A 238 -19.92 -7.78 3.54
CA LEU A 238 -18.69 -7.20 4.09
C LEU A 238 -17.52 -7.94 3.44
N SER A 239 -16.74 -7.25 2.63
CA SER A 239 -15.59 -7.86 1.95
C SER A 239 -14.43 -6.89 1.83
N GLY A 240 -13.21 -7.40 1.77
CA GLY A 240 -12.01 -6.58 1.85
C GLY A 240 -10.71 -7.37 1.80
N GLY A 241 -9.62 -6.70 2.13
CA GLY A 241 -8.29 -7.27 2.20
C GLY A 241 -7.52 -6.76 3.41
N VAL A 242 -6.86 -7.67 4.11
CA VAL A 242 -5.80 -7.37 5.08
C VAL A 242 -4.50 -7.23 4.29
N TRP A 243 -3.71 -6.19 4.60
CA TRP A 243 -2.40 -5.99 3.98
C TRP A 243 -1.47 -7.16 4.29
N ASN A 244 -0.83 -7.71 3.27
CA ASN A 244 -0.02 -8.93 3.35
C ASN A 244 -0.73 -10.10 4.09
N ALA A 245 -2.03 -10.29 3.81
CA ALA A 245 -2.82 -11.39 4.38
C ALA A 245 -2.11 -12.75 4.25
N PRO A 246 -1.87 -13.50 5.35
CA PRO A 246 -1.09 -14.74 5.33
C PRO A 246 -1.61 -15.79 4.35
N GLU A 247 -2.92 -15.88 4.15
CA GLU A 247 -3.56 -16.83 3.24
C GLU A 247 -3.31 -16.47 1.76
N LEU A 248 -3.20 -15.18 1.43
CA LEU A 248 -2.83 -14.75 0.08
C LEU A 248 -1.32 -14.90 -0.13
N ASP A 249 -0.51 -14.54 0.87
CA ASP A 249 0.94 -14.72 0.83
C ASP A 249 1.33 -16.18 0.59
N ALA A 250 0.74 -17.11 1.34
CA ALA A 250 0.94 -18.55 1.15
C ALA A 250 0.46 -19.04 -0.22
N ALA A 251 -0.66 -18.53 -0.73
CA ALA A 251 -1.19 -18.97 -2.02
C ALA A 251 -0.37 -18.44 -3.21
N TYR A 252 0.12 -17.21 -3.14
CA TYR A 252 0.97 -16.62 -4.17
C TYR A 252 2.42 -17.12 -4.13
N ASN A 253 3.02 -17.25 -2.95
CA ASN A 253 4.45 -17.55 -2.80
C ASN A 253 4.74 -19.03 -2.51
N ASP A 254 3.92 -19.70 -1.69
CA ASP A 254 4.15 -21.09 -1.26
C ASP A 254 3.32 -22.11 -2.08
N GLY A 255 2.52 -21.62 -3.04
CA GLY A 255 1.70 -22.44 -3.93
C GLY A 255 0.53 -23.16 -3.24
N THR A 256 0.11 -22.71 -2.05
CA THR A 256 -1.06 -23.28 -1.38
C THR A 256 -2.35 -22.97 -2.17
N PRO A 257 -3.39 -23.82 -2.14
CA PRO A 257 -4.66 -23.49 -2.76
C PRO A 257 -5.23 -22.18 -2.20
N TYR A 258 -5.69 -21.29 -3.08
CA TYR A 258 -6.38 -20.08 -2.68
C TYR A 258 -7.65 -20.39 -1.87
N PRO A 259 -7.99 -19.60 -0.84
CA PRO A 259 -9.20 -19.81 -0.05
C PRO A 259 -10.45 -19.58 -0.90
N ASP A 260 -11.41 -20.52 -0.85
CA ASP A 260 -12.74 -20.36 -1.42
C ASP A 260 -13.59 -19.43 -0.54
N LEU A 261 -13.29 -18.13 -0.63
CA LEU A 261 -13.97 -17.05 0.10
C LEU A 261 -15.49 -17.03 -0.12
N TYR A 262 -15.95 -17.63 -1.22
CA TYR A 262 -17.35 -17.66 -1.65
C TYR A 262 -18.01 -19.03 -1.44
N ALA A 263 -17.38 -19.96 -0.72
CA ALA A 263 -17.94 -21.27 -0.42
C ALA A 263 -19.28 -21.14 0.31
N GLY A 264 -20.37 -21.53 -0.36
CA GLY A 264 -21.74 -21.41 0.17
C GLY A 264 -22.34 -20.00 0.11
N ALA A 265 -21.68 -19.04 -0.55
CA ALA A 265 -22.23 -17.70 -0.73
C ALA A 265 -23.44 -17.71 -1.69
N PRO A 266 -24.57 -17.04 -1.37
CA PRO A 266 -25.74 -16.96 -2.22
C PRO A 266 -25.44 -16.43 -3.63
N ALA A 267 -26.31 -16.75 -4.60
CA ALA A 267 -26.19 -16.31 -5.99
C ALA A 267 -26.19 -14.78 -6.19
N TRP A 268 -26.66 -14.02 -5.19
CA TRP A 268 -26.68 -12.56 -5.24
C TRP A 268 -25.37 -11.90 -4.76
N VAL A 269 -24.46 -12.64 -4.11
CA VAL A 269 -23.11 -12.17 -3.80
C VAL A 269 -22.28 -12.27 -5.09
N THR A 270 -22.00 -11.13 -5.71
CA THR A 270 -21.35 -11.04 -7.03
C THR A 270 -20.38 -9.85 -7.07
N ASP A 271 -19.58 -9.74 -8.14
CA ASP A 271 -18.65 -8.62 -8.37
C ASP A 271 -19.24 -7.22 -8.12
N GLN A 272 -20.55 -7.04 -8.31
CA GLN A 272 -21.25 -5.77 -8.13
C GLN A 272 -21.40 -5.33 -6.66
N VAL A 273 -21.17 -6.24 -5.70
CA VAL A 273 -21.31 -6.01 -4.25
C VAL A 273 -20.08 -6.45 -3.46
N LEU A 274 -19.01 -6.84 -4.15
CA LEU A 274 -17.72 -7.18 -3.57
C LEU A 274 -16.81 -5.96 -3.55
N ASN A 275 -15.79 -5.99 -2.67
CA ASN A 275 -14.75 -4.98 -2.65
C ASN A 275 -13.95 -5.00 -3.97
N PRO A 276 -13.53 -3.82 -4.51
CA PRO A 276 -12.73 -3.75 -5.73
C PRO A 276 -11.46 -4.62 -5.75
N ARG A 277 -10.91 -4.96 -4.57
CA ARG A 277 -9.79 -5.91 -4.41
C ARG A 277 -10.02 -7.29 -5.03
N ALA A 278 -11.28 -7.71 -5.23
CA ALA A 278 -11.62 -8.91 -5.99
C ALA A 278 -11.15 -8.85 -7.46
N SER A 279 -11.09 -7.65 -8.05
CA SER A 279 -10.60 -7.48 -9.42
C SER A 279 -9.06 -7.47 -9.50
N THR A 280 -8.37 -7.14 -8.40
CA THR A 280 -6.90 -7.05 -8.35
C THR A 280 -6.21 -8.24 -7.67
N GLY A 281 -6.95 -9.26 -7.22
CA GLY A 281 -6.38 -10.43 -6.56
C GLY A 281 -5.99 -10.23 -5.10
N LEU A 282 -6.51 -9.17 -4.46
CA LEU A 282 -6.17 -8.74 -3.10
C LEU A 282 -7.32 -8.89 -2.09
N LEU A 283 -8.42 -9.53 -2.47
CA LEU A 283 -9.49 -9.89 -1.55
C LEU A 283 -8.99 -11.00 -0.62
N SER A 284 -8.98 -10.78 0.69
CA SER A 284 -8.61 -11.81 1.67
C SER A 284 -9.79 -12.29 2.52
N PHE A 285 -10.95 -11.60 2.44
CA PHE A 285 -12.17 -12.06 3.10
C PHE A 285 -13.45 -11.62 2.38
N CYS A 286 -14.47 -12.46 2.51
CA CYS A 286 -15.86 -12.18 2.18
C CYS A 286 -16.78 -12.75 3.26
N TYR A 287 -17.66 -11.90 3.78
CA TYR A 287 -18.77 -12.23 4.67
C TYR A 287 -20.06 -11.72 4.06
N TRP A 288 -21.16 -12.42 4.29
CA TRP A 288 -22.49 -11.96 3.92
C TRP A 288 -23.47 -12.08 5.07
N TRP A 289 -24.41 -11.15 5.13
CA TRP A 289 -25.52 -11.16 6.07
C TRP A 289 -26.80 -11.54 5.32
N GLU A 290 -27.51 -12.54 5.84
CA GLU A 290 -28.82 -12.96 5.37
C GLU A 290 -29.59 -13.60 6.54
N GLY A 291 -30.92 -13.60 6.52
CA GLY A 291 -31.73 -14.36 7.50
C GLY A 291 -31.54 -14.00 8.98
N GLY A 292 -30.85 -12.90 9.31
CA GLY A 292 -30.55 -12.51 10.68
C GLY A 292 -29.20 -12.99 11.22
N SER A 293 -28.30 -13.50 10.37
CA SER A 293 -26.97 -13.97 10.76
C SER A 293 -25.88 -13.59 9.75
N TRP A 294 -24.64 -13.51 10.23
CA TRP A 294 -23.44 -13.46 9.40
C TRP A 294 -23.03 -14.86 8.95
N TYR A 295 -22.48 -14.93 7.74
CA TYR A 295 -21.95 -16.14 7.14
C TYR A 295 -20.62 -15.84 6.45
N ARG A 296 -19.78 -16.88 6.33
CA ARG A 296 -18.57 -16.84 5.51
C ARG A 296 -18.29 -18.17 4.81
N GLY A 297 -17.49 -18.12 3.76
CA GLY A 297 -16.86 -19.29 3.14
C GLY A 297 -15.57 -19.64 3.88
N GLN A 298 -14.49 -19.84 3.14
CA GLN A 298 -13.14 -20.05 3.72
C GLN A 298 -12.43 -18.75 4.14
N SER A 299 -13.16 -17.63 4.26
CA SER A 299 -12.62 -16.40 4.84
C SER A 299 -12.05 -16.65 6.25
N PRO A 300 -10.94 -16.00 6.64
CA PRO A 300 -10.44 -16.05 8.01
C PRO A 300 -11.46 -15.41 8.98
N GLY A 301 -11.36 -15.72 10.27
CA GLY A 301 -12.32 -15.23 11.29
C GLY A 301 -12.12 -13.76 11.68
N ALA A 302 -13.14 -13.15 12.30
CA ALA A 302 -13.21 -11.70 12.56
C ALA A 302 -11.95 -11.07 13.19
N ALA A 303 -11.28 -11.78 14.12
CA ALA A 303 -10.06 -11.29 14.76
C ALA A 303 -8.89 -11.10 13.76
N ALA A 304 -8.78 -11.97 12.75
CA ALA A 304 -7.73 -11.91 11.73
C ALA A 304 -7.97 -10.82 10.67
N VAL A 305 -9.24 -10.43 10.45
CA VAL A 305 -9.61 -9.31 9.55
C VAL A 305 -9.71 -7.96 10.27
N SER A 306 -9.34 -7.90 11.55
CA SER A 306 -9.55 -6.73 12.40
C SER A 306 -8.89 -5.45 11.89
N ALA A 307 -7.71 -5.54 11.27
CA ALA A 307 -7.03 -4.40 10.64
C ALA A 307 -7.78 -3.81 9.42
N ALA A 308 -8.71 -4.55 8.83
CA ALA A 308 -9.43 -4.19 7.61
C ALA A 308 -10.89 -3.80 7.85
N VAL A 309 -11.36 -3.76 9.10
CA VAL A 309 -12.72 -3.37 9.50
C VAL A 309 -12.60 -2.32 10.60
N PRO A 310 -13.33 -1.18 10.56
CA PRO A 310 -13.26 -0.20 11.64
C PRO A 310 -13.74 -0.82 12.97
N GLY A 311 -13.32 -0.28 14.11
CA GLY A 311 -13.51 -0.86 15.45
C GLY A 311 -14.97 -0.97 15.95
N VAL A 312 -15.80 -1.81 15.31
CA VAL A 312 -17.25 -1.88 15.51
C VAL A 312 -17.72 -3.00 16.45
N TRP A 313 -16.84 -3.84 16.99
CA TRP A 313 -17.21 -5.05 17.75
C TRP A 313 -18.04 -4.77 19.01
N THR A 314 -17.71 -3.74 19.77
CA THR A 314 -18.45 -3.31 20.95
C THR A 314 -18.65 -1.79 20.99
N VAL A 315 -19.61 -1.34 21.79
CA VAL A 315 -19.81 0.09 22.10
C VAL A 315 -18.55 0.70 22.75
N ALA A 316 -17.76 -0.10 23.48
CA ALA A 316 -16.53 0.37 24.12
C ALA A 316 -15.41 0.64 23.10
N ASP A 317 -15.27 -0.22 22.09
CA ASP A 317 -14.28 -0.08 21.00
C ASP A 317 -14.61 1.15 20.15
N VAL A 318 -15.88 1.32 19.78
CA VAL A 318 -16.34 2.49 19.01
C VAL A 318 -16.05 3.78 19.78
N ALA A 319 -16.41 3.84 21.07
CA ALA A 319 -16.14 5.01 21.91
C ALA A 319 -14.63 5.26 22.10
N GLU A 320 -13.79 4.23 22.09
CA GLU A 320 -12.33 4.36 22.14
C GLU A 320 -11.78 4.95 20.84
N VAL A 321 -12.19 4.43 19.67
CA VAL A 321 -11.79 4.97 18.37
C VAL A 321 -12.25 6.43 18.21
N MET A 322 -13.50 6.75 18.57
CA MET A 322 -14.00 8.14 18.53
C MET A 322 -13.17 9.09 19.40
N CYS A 323 -12.86 8.68 20.64
CA CYS A 323 -12.03 9.49 21.54
C CYS A 323 -10.60 9.65 21.02
N ALA A 324 -9.98 8.59 20.51
CA ALA A 324 -8.61 8.63 19.99
C ALA A 324 -8.49 9.53 18.75
N VAL A 325 -9.51 9.57 17.90
CA VAL A 325 -9.54 10.39 16.67
C VAL A 325 -9.88 11.85 16.99
N ALA A 326 -10.94 12.10 17.76
CA ALA A 326 -11.43 13.46 18.02
C ALA A 326 -10.66 14.20 19.13
N TYR A 327 -9.96 13.46 19.99
CA TYR A 327 -9.35 13.99 21.21
C TYR A 327 -8.03 13.27 21.58
N PRO A 328 -7.05 13.15 20.66
CA PRO A 328 -5.83 12.36 20.87
C PRO A 328 -5.02 12.79 22.10
N ASP A 329 -4.96 14.09 22.39
CA ASP A 329 -4.19 14.67 23.50
C ASP A 329 -5.03 14.93 24.77
N ALA A 330 -6.32 14.58 24.78
CA ALA A 330 -7.20 14.90 25.91
C ALA A 330 -7.05 13.91 27.06
N ALA A 331 -6.63 14.40 28.23
CA ALA A 331 -6.59 13.59 29.45
C ALA A 331 -7.96 13.07 29.91
N GLN A 332 -9.06 13.74 29.51
CA GLN A 332 -10.44 13.37 29.80
C GLN A 332 -11.34 13.69 28.58
N PRO A 333 -11.40 12.83 27.55
CA PRO A 333 -12.29 13.04 26.42
C PRO A 333 -13.77 12.86 26.85
N PRO A 334 -14.75 13.41 26.10
CA PRO A 334 -16.18 13.39 26.45
C PRO A 334 -16.84 12.01 26.24
N ARG A 335 -16.24 10.94 26.79
CA ARG A 335 -16.63 9.54 26.55
C ARG A 335 -18.11 9.26 26.86
N ALA A 336 -18.72 9.93 27.84
CA ALA A 336 -20.14 9.79 28.12
C ALA A 336 -21.03 10.26 26.94
N ALA A 337 -20.68 11.39 26.29
CA ALA A 337 -21.39 11.85 25.11
C ALA A 337 -21.19 10.91 23.92
N MET A 338 -19.98 10.36 23.74
CA MET A 338 -19.69 9.33 22.73
C MET A 338 -20.59 8.09 22.93
N LEU A 339 -20.72 7.61 24.16
CA LEU A 339 -21.60 6.48 24.48
C LEU A 339 -23.08 6.79 24.20
N ASP A 340 -23.56 7.98 24.54
CA ASP A 340 -24.93 8.42 24.23
C ASP A 340 -25.20 8.42 22.71
N VAL A 341 -24.28 8.95 21.88
CA VAL A 341 -24.51 9.01 20.42
C VAL A 341 -24.41 7.64 19.77
N ILE A 342 -23.54 6.75 20.24
CA ILE A 342 -23.48 5.35 19.76
C ILE A 342 -24.81 4.63 20.06
N ALA A 343 -25.33 4.77 21.28
CA ALA A 343 -26.62 4.17 21.65
C ALA A 343 -27.79 4.74 20.82
N ALA A 344 -27.78 6.05 20.56
CA ALA A 344 -28.76 6.68 19.67
C ALA A 344 -28.62 6.25 18.20
N ALA A 345 -27.40 5.98 17.73
CA ALA A 345 -27.15 5.45 16.38
C ALA A 345 -27.68 4.02 16.24
N GLU A 346 -27.39 3.13 17.20
CA GLU A 346 -27.94 1.77 17.23
C GLU A 346 -29.49 1.75 17.30
N ALA A 347 -30.10 2.73 17.97
CA ALA A 347 -31.55 2.91 18.06
C ALA A 347 -32.18 3.63 16.85
N GLY A 348 -31.39 4.25 15.96
CA GLY A 348 -31.88 5.09 14.86
C GLY A 348 -32.49 6.42 15.30
N THR A 349 -32.09 6.95 16.46
CA THR A 349 -32.64 8.17 17.10
C THR A 349 -31.59 9.27 17.30
N VAL A 350 -30.56 9.33 16.45
CA VAL A 350 -29.53 10.38 16.50
C VAL A 350 -30.16 11.75 16.25
N THR A 351 -29.80 12.73 17.08
CA THR A 351 -30.14 14.15 16.88
C THR A 351 -28.87 14.99 16.77
N ARG A 352 -28.98 16.19 16.22
CA ARG A 352 -27.83 17.09 16.05
C ARG A 352 -27.19 17.46 17.38
N GLU A 353 -28.02 17.67 18.40
CA GLU A 353 -27.61 18.02 19.76
C GLU A 353 -26.81 16.89 20.42
N LEU A 354 -27.07 15.62 20.08
CA LEU A 354 -26.24 14.50 20.55
C LEU A 354 -24.83 14.56 19.94
N VAL A 355 -24.72 14.90 18.65
CA VAL A 355 -23.44 15.04 17.93
C VAL A 355 -22.68 16.29 18.39
N GLU A 356 -23.37 17.42 18.62
CA GLU A 356 -22.78 18.66 19.16
C GLU A 356 -22.12 18.44 20.54
N ARG A 357 -22.72 17.60 21.41
CA ARG A 357 -22.09 17.23 22.71
C ARG A 357 -20.84 16.35 22.56
N CYS A 358 -20.68 15.66 21.43
CA CYS A 358 -19.53 14.80 21.17
C CYS A 358 -18.34 15.57 20.61
N PHE A 359 -18.59 16.63 19.85
CA PHE A 359 -17.58 17.37 19.07
C PHE A 359 -17.64 18.86 19.39
N ALA A 360 -17.36 19.22 20.65
CA ALA A 360 -17.52 20.58 21.17
C ALA A 360 -16.37 21.56 20.81
N ASP A 361 -15.36 21.12 20.06
CA ASP A 361 -14.29 22.01 19.59
C ASP A 361 -14.80 22.88 18.42
N PRO A 362 -14.60 24.21 18.41
CA PRO A 362 -15.00 25.08 17.30
C PRO A 362 -14.41 24.72 15.93
N GLY A 363 -13.31 23.96 15.89
CA GLY A 363 -12.70 23.45 14.67
C GLY A 363 -13.38 22.21 14.08
N HIS A 364 -14.28 21.54 14.81
CA HIS A 364 -14.91 20.30 14.35
C HIS A 364 -16.08 20.53 13.40
N ASP A 365 -16.13 19.79 12.28
CA ASP A 365 -17.28 19.74 11.38
C ASP A 365 -18.40 18.84 11.91
N VAL A 366 -19.14 19.39 12.87
CA VAL A 366 -20.37 18.79 13.41
C VAL A 366 -21.42 18.54 12.30
N ALA A 367 -21.45 19.35 11.24
CA ALA A 367 -22.45 19.23 10.18
C ALA A 367 -22.15 18.01 9.28
N GLY A 368 -20.90 17.84 8.86
CA GLY A 368 -20.42 16.64 8.17
C GLY A 368 -20.59 15.38 9.02
N ALA A 369 -20.23 15.43 10.31
CA ALA A 369 -20.42 14.32 11.24
C ALA A 369 -21.90 13.88 11.37
N PHE A 370 -22.82 14.83 11.45
CA PHE A 370 -24.26 14.54 11.47
C PHE A 370 -24.78 14.03 10.11
N ALA A 371 -24.17 14.46 8.99
CA ALA A 371 -24.51 13.97 7.66
C ALA A 371 -24.12 12.49 7.46
N GLU A 372 -22.94 12.06 7.91
CA GLU A 372 -22.51 10.64 7.90
C GLU A 372 -23.53 9.74 8.62
N LEU A 373 -23.93 10.12 9.84
CA LEU A 373 -24.94 9.42 10.64
C LEU A 373 -26.33 9.43 9.98
N SER A 374 -26.69 10.53 9.31
CA SER A 374 -27.97 10.65 8.59
C SER A 374 -28.01 9.80 7.32
N MET A 375 -26.88 9.67 6.60
CA MET A 375 -26.77 8.85 5.38
C MET A 375 -26.86 7.36 5.66
N ALA A 376 -26.39 6.90 6.83
CA ALA A 376 -26.55 5.51 7.23
C ALA A 376 -28.04 5.14 7.40
N GLY A 377 -28.81 6.06 7.99
CA GLY A 377 -30.24 5.91 8.23
C GLY A 377 -30.61 4.73 9.14
N PRO A 378 -31.90 4.58 9.47
CA PRO A 378 -32.36 3.40 10.19
C PRO A 378 -32.43 2.19 9.24
N ILE A 379 -31.43 1.30 9.31
CA ILE A 379 -31.64 -0.08 8.84
C ILE A 379 -32.73 -0.69 9.74
N SER A 380 -33.97 -0.71 9.25
CA SER A 380 -35.13 -1.11 10.05
C SER A 380 -34.93 -2.51 10.64
N MET A 381 -34.97 -2.58 11.99
CA MET A 381 -34.73 -3.78 12.80
C MET A 381 -35.74 -4.90 12.60
#